data_AF-A0A351G8U8-F1
#
_entry.id   AF-A0A351G8U8-F1
#
_cell.length_a   1.000
_cell.length_b   1.000
_cell.length_c   1.000
_cell.angle_alpha   90.00
_cell.angle_beta   90.00
_cell.angle_gamma   90.00
#
_symmetry.space_group_name_H-M   'P 1'
#
loop_
_entity.id
_entity.type
_entity.pdbx_description
1 polymer ?
#
loop_
_entity_poly.entity_id
_entity_poly.type
_entity_poly.pdbx_seq_one_letter_code
_entity_poly.pdbx_strand_id
1 'polypeptide(L)'
;MKKRMILLMVVAALALLIVVPVSANRGNGELGVVYVSSQDLYYDTFVSAQELPMHGRFQKLENGVTEFGPGSPGYLGGRWWIDVDGDDIMEETDVFLLCPLLGPGRTSP
;
A
#
# COMPACT_ATOMS: atom_id res chain seq x y z
N MET A 1 21.97 43.28 13.65
CA MET A 1 21.86 42.44 12.43
C MET A 1 22.32 41.00 12.69
N LYS A 2 23.51 40.76 13.25
CA LYS A 2 24.03 39.40 13.57
C LYS A 2 23.09 38.51 14.40
N LYS A 3 22.45 39.02 15.47
CA LYS A 3 21.53 38.23 16.31
C LYS A 3 20.28 37.73 15.58
N ARG A 4 19.74 38.52 14.64
CA ARG A 4 18.58 38.13 13.81
C ARG A 4 18.95 37.10 12.74
N MET A 5 20.16 37.21 12.18
CA MET A 5 20.69 36.20 11.25
C MET A 5 20.97 34.86 11.95
N ILE A 6 21.52 34.89 13.17
CA ILE A 6 21.74 33.69 13.98
C ILE A 6 20.40 33.02 14.31
N LEU A 7 19.40 33.81 14.70
CA LEU A 7 18.06 33.28 14.98
C LEU A 7 17.43 32.64 13.73
N LEU A 8 17.55 33.27 12.55
CA LEU A 8 17.05 32.71 11.29
C LEU A 8 17.76 31.41 10.90
N MET A 9 19.07 31.31 11.11
CA MET A 9 19.82 30.06 10.88
C MET A 9 19.38 28.94 11.83
N VAL A 10 19.14 29.26 13.11
CA VAL A 10 18.67 28.27 14.10
C VAL A 10 17.27 27.77 13.74
N VAL A 11 16.37 28.65 13.33
CA VAL A 11 15.02 28.26 12.89
C VAL A 11 15.06 27.41 11.62
N ALA A 12 15.90 27.76 10.65
CA ALA A 12 16.08 26.97 9.43
C ALA A 12 16.69 25.58 9.72
N ALA A 13 17.65 25.49 10.63
CA ALA A 13 18.24 24.22 11.07
C ALA A 13 17.23 23.36 11.84
N LEU A 14 16.36 23.96 12.65
CA LEU A 14 15.30 23.24 13.37
C LEU A 14 14.22 22.71 12.41
N ALA A 15 13.90 23.45 11.35
CA ALA A 15 12.96 23.02 10.32
C ALA A 15 13.47 21.82 9.50
N LEU A 16 14.79 21.69 9.32
CA LEU A 16 15.41 20.53 8.66
C LEU A 16 15.34 19.25 9.49
N LEU A 17 15.18 19.34 10.82
CA LEU A 17 15.14 18.18 11.73
C LEU A 17 13.77 17.50 11.80
N ILE A 18 12.73 18.05 11.17
CA ILE A 18 11.35 17.53 11.26
C ILE A 18 11.05 16.51 10.15
N VAL A 19 11.99 16.23 9.26
CA VAL A 19 11.79 15.24 8.18
C VAL A 19 12.17 13.86 8.70
N VAL A 20 11.24 13.21 9.42
CA VAL A 20 11.38 11.79 9.77
C VAL A 20 10.85 10.98 8.58
N PRO A 21 11.70 10.28 7.81
CA PRO A 21 11.19 9.31 6.87
C PRO A 21 10.53 8.20 7.67
N VAL A 22 9.20 8.11 7.62
CA VAL A 22 8.46 6.97 8.15
C VAL A 22 8.77 5.78 7.24
N SER A 23 9.83 5.04 7.53
CA SER A 23 10.00 3.70 6.99
C SER A 23 9.17 2.77 7.85
N ALA A 24 7.96 2.44 7.40
CA ALA A 24 7.29 1.24 7.92
C ALA A 24 8.23 0.05 7.67
N ASN A 25 8.48 -0.75 8.70
CA ASN A 25 9.21 -2.00 8.58
C ASN A 25 8.40 -2.92 7.64
N ARG A 26 8.65 -2.81 6.33
CA ARG A 26 8.03 -3.62 5.29
C ARG A 26 8.33 -5.07 5.66
N GLY A 27 7.33 -5.96 5.62
CA GLY A 27 7.56 -7.38 5.90
C GLY A 27 8.84 -7.84 5.19
N ASN A 28 9.68 -8.62 5.87
CA ASN A 28 11.09 -8.96 5.55
C ASN A 28 11.35 -9.65 4.17
N GLY A 29 10.61 -9.36 3.10
CA GLY A 29 10.72 -9.97 1.77
C GLY A 29 10.77 -8.96 0.62
N GLU A 30 10.99 -9.48 -0.60
CA GLU A 30 10.85 -8.71 -1.84
C GLU A 30 9.44 -8.12 -1.95
N LEU A 31 9.37 -6.89 -2.46
CA LEU A 31 8.08 -6.24 -2.71
C LEU A 31 7.44 -6.88 -3.93
N GLY A 32 6.15 -7.19 -3.81
CA GLY A 32 5.31 -7.53 -4.96
C GLY A 32 4.88 -6.27 -5.69
N VAL A 33 4.38 -6.44 -6.91
CA VAL A 33 3.75 -5.37 -7.70
C VAL A 33 2.30 -5.75 -7.97
N VAL A 34 1.39 -4.81 -7.74
CA VAL A 34 -0.03 -4.93 -8.09
C VAL A 34 -0.42 -3.82 -9.06
N TYR A 35 -1.10 -4.19 -10.14
CA TYR A 35 -1.66 -3.25 -11.10
C TYR A 35 -3.11 -2.91 -10.76
N VAL A 36 -3.43 -1.62 -10.71
CA VAL A 36 -4.77 -1.11 -10.40
C VAL A 36 -5.43 -0.62 -11.68
N SER A 37 -6.38 -1.40 -12.20
CA SER A 37 -6.96 -1.17 -13.53
C SER A 37 -7.82 0.11 -13.62
N SER A 38 -8.49 0.54 -12.55
CA SER A 38 -9.27 1.80 -12.58
C SER A 38 -8.39 3.06 -12.63
N GLN A 39 -7.09 2.94 -12.34
CA GLN A 39 -6.17 4.07 -12.25
C GLN A 39 -5.04 4.02 -13.29
N ASP A 40 -4.85 2.87 -13.96
CA ASP A 40 -3.74 2.62 -14.89
C ASP A 40 -2.36 2.83 -14.22
N LEU A 41 -2.21 2.30 -12.99
CA LEU A 41 -1.03 2.48 -12.15
C LEU A 41 -0.60 1.16 -11.49
N TYR A 42 0.72 1.01 -11.36
CA TYR A 42 1.39 -0.05 -10.61
C TYR A 42 1.73 0.43 -9.20
N TYR A 43 1.50 -0.43 -8.21
CA TYR A 43 1.80 -0.17 -6.82
C TYR A 43 2.70 -1.25 -6.26
N ASP A 44 3.72 -0.85 -5.51
CA ASP A 44 4.49 -1.80 -4.71
C ASP A 44 3.61 -2.29 -3.55
N THR A 45 3.79 -3.54 -3.16
CA THR A 45 3.04 -4.15 -2.05
C THR A 45 3.91 -5.15 -1.30
N PHE A 46 3.45 -5.58 -0.14
CA PHE A 46 4.05 -6.67 0.61
C PHE A 46 2.98 -7.38 1.43
N VAL A 47 3.17 -8.67 1.68
CA VAL A 47 2.25 -9.43 2.52
C VAL A 47 2.49 -9.09 3.99
N SER A 48 1.53 -8.38 4.60
CA SER A 48 1.55 -8.07 6.03
C SER A 48 0.85 -9.14 6.86
N ALA A 49 -0.11 -9.88 6.27
CA ALA A 49 -0.70 -11.09 6.84
C ALA A 49 -1.11 -12.07 5.73
N GLN A 50 -0.71 -13.34 5.85
CA GLN A 50 -0.94 -14.39 4.83
C GLN A 50 -2.28 -15.13 5.01
N GLU A 51 -2.89 -15.05 6.20
CA GLU A 51 -4.15 -15.74 6.53
C GLU A 51 -5.06 -14.79 7.30
N LEU A 52 -5.98 -14.13 6.59
CA LEU A 52 -7.05 -13.36 7.20
C LEU A 52 -8.30 -14.24 7.37
N PRO A 53 -9.05 -14.14 8.48
CA PRO A 53 -10.37 -14.74 8.57
C PRO A 53 -11.28 -14.20 7.46
N MET A 54 -12.12 -15.06 6.87
CA MET A 54 -13.16 -14.71 5.88
C MET A 54 -14.31 -13.90 6.53
N HIS A 55 -13.97 -12.72 7.04
CA HIS A 55 -14.86 -11.80 7.71
C HIS A 55 -14.67 -10.38 7.17
N GLY A 56 -15.80 -9.76 6.82
CA GLY A 56 -15.85 -8.42 6.25
C GLY A 56 -15.73 -8.42 4.73
N ARG A 57 -15.40 -7.25 4.17
CA ARG A 57 -15.26 -7.07 2.73
C ARG A 57 -13.82 -7.36 2.31
N PHE A 58 -13.69 -8.00 1.16
CA PHE A 58 -12.42 -8.22 0.46
C PHE A 58 -12.58 -7.79 -0.99
N GLN A 59 -11.45 -7.50 -1.61
CA GLN A 59 -11.36 -7.18 -3.02
C GLN A 59 -10.66 -8.32 -3.76
N LYS A 60 -11.16 -8.71 -4.94
CA LYS A 60 -10.52 -9.78 -5.73
C LYS A 60 -9.15 -9.30 -6.19
N LEU A 61 -8.13 -10.14 -6.00
CA LEU A 61 -6.82 -9.95 -6.58
C LEU A 61 -6.57 -11.12 -7.53
N GLU A 62 -6.54 -10.83 -8.83
CA GLU A 62 -6.41 -11.85 -9.86
C GLU A 62 -5.14 -11.58 -10.68
N ASN A 63 -4.19 -12.50 -10.67
CA ASN A 63 -2.94 -12.39 -11.42
C ASN A 63 -2.17 -11.07 -11.18
N GLY A 64 -2.19 -10.56 -9.94
CA GLY A 64 -1.56 -9.29 -9.59
C GLY A 64 -2.33 -8.05 -10.05
N VAL A 65 -3.59 -8.20 -10.47
CA VAL A 65 -4.46 -7.11 -10.92
C VAL A 65 -5.65 -6.96 -9.98
N THR A 66 -6.01 -5.72 -9.69
CA THR A 66 -7.22 -5.35 -8.95
C THR A 66 -7.90 -4.14 -9.58
N GLU A 67 -9.19 -3.98 -9.34
CA GLU A 67 -9.95 -2.84 -9.86
C GLU A 67 -9.62 -1.54 -9.13
N PHE A 68 -9.64 -1.54 -7.79
CA PHE A 68 -9.57 -0.31 -6.97
C PHE A 68 -8.26 -0.21 -6.19
N GLY A 69 -7.69 1.00 -6.15
CA GLY A 69 -6.49 1.33 -5.40
C GLY A 69 -6.68 2.56 -4.51
N PRO A 70 -5.62 3.07 -3.86
CA PRO A 70 -5.68 4.23 -2.97
C PRO A 70 -6.42 5.41 -3.62
N GLY A 71 -7.37 6.00 -2.89
CA GLY A 71 -8.22 7.09 -3.37
C GLY A 71 -9.53 6.66 -4.04
N SER A 72 -9.68 5.40 -4.44
CA SER A 72 -10.95 4.87 -4.96
C SER A 72 -11.89 4.46 -3.81
N PRO A 73 -13.20 4.80 -3.85
CA PRO A 73 -14.16 4.41 -2.81
C PRO A 73 -14.28 2.91 -2.56
N GLY A 74 -13.98 2.09 -3.57
CA GLY A 74 -14.00 0.63 -3.50
C GLY A 74 -12.73 0.00 -2.93
N TYR A 75 -11.67 0.77 -2.64
CA TYR A 75 -10.43 0.24 -2.13
C TYR A 75 -10.53 -0.13 -0.64
N LEU A 76 -10.24 -1.38 -0.32
CA LEU A 76 -10.42 -1.95 1.02
C LEU A 76 -9.09 -2.06 1.80
N GLY A 77 -8.14 -1.18 1.51
CA GLY A 77 -6.91 -1.05 2.28
C GLY A 77 -5.94 -2.23 2.12
N GLY A 78 -6.03 -2.96 1.01
CA GLY A 78 -5.17 -4.12 0.77
C GLY A 78 -5.73 -5.45 1.30
N ARG A 79 -7.03 -5.52 1.59
CA ARG A 79 -7.71 -6.78 1.93
C ARG A 79 -8.09 -7.51 0.66
N TRP A 80 -7.38 -8.59 0.38
CA TRP A 80 -7.50 -9.35 -0.86
C TRP A 80 -8.10 -10.73 -0.62
N TRP A 81 -8.91 -11.19 -1.55
CA TRP A 81 -9.21 -12.60 -1.73
C TRP A 81 -8.68 -13.05 -3.09
N ILE A 82 -8.15 -14.28 -3.14
CA ILE A 82 -7.65 -14.92 -4.35
C ILE A 82 -8.44 -16.20 -4.53
N ASP A 83 -9.12 -16.26 -5.67
CA ASP A 83 -9.86 -17.40 -6.19
C ASP A 83 -8.90 -18.57 -6.46
N VAL A 84 -8.98 -19.62 -5.66
CA VAL A 84 -8.05 -20.77 -5.73
C VAL A 84 -8.52 -21.83 -6.72
N ASP A 85 -9.83 -22.06 -6.83
CA ASP A 85 -10.42 -23.12 -7.64
C ASP A 85 -11.00 -22.63 -8.98
N GLY A 86 -11.10 -21.31 -9.16
CA GLY A 86 -11.45 -20.63 -10.40
C GLY A 86 -12.94 -20.48 -10.64
N ASP A 87 -13.77 -20.54 -9.60
CA ASP A 87 -15.23 -20.48 -9.71
C ASP A 87 -15.82 -19.06 -9.64
N ASP A 88 -14.98 -18.05 -9.39
CA ASP A 88 -15.31 -16.63 -9.20
C ASP A 88 -16.25 -16.36 -8.01
N ILE A 89 -16.28 -17.25 -7.02
CA ILE A 89 -17.06 -17.14 -5.79
C ILE A 89 -16.10 -17.06 -4.62
N MET A 90 -16.26 -16.01 -3.80
CA MET A 90 -15.46 -15.87 -2.59
C MET A 90 -15.94 -16.85 -1.50
N GLU A 91 -15.17 -17.89 -1.20
CA GLU A 91 -15.51 -18.95 -0.25
C GLU A 91 -14.35 -19.40 0.67
N GLU A 92 -14.60 -20.37 1.55
CA GLU A 92 -13.66 -20.76 2.62
C GLU A 92 -12.38 -21.41 2.10
N THR A 93 -12.42 -21.97 0.89
CA THR A 93 -11.30 -22.62 0.20
C THR A 93 -10.31 -21.60 -0.41
N ASP A 94 -10.70 -20.33 -0.50
CA ASP A 94 -9.88 -19.26 -1.06
C ASP A 94 -8.79 -18.75 -0.12
N VAL A 95 -7.84 -18.00 -0.69
CA VAL A 95 -6.80 -17.32 0.09
C VAL A 95 -7.22 -15.89 0.41
N PHE A 96 -7.20 -15.56 1.70
CA PHE A 96 -7.47 -14.21 2.20
C PHE A 96 -6.21 -13.60 2.82
N LEU A 97 -5.79 -12.45 2.32
CA LEU A 97 -4.51 -11.86 2.68
C LEU A 97 -4.57 -10.34 2.82
N LEU A 98 -3.63 -9.78 3.60
CA LEU A 98 -3.45 -8.35 3.77
C LEU A 98 -2.17 -7.90 3.07
N CYS A 99 -2.31 -7.16 1.96
CA CYS A 99 -1.19 -6.57 1.21
C CYS A 99 -1.47 -5.10 0.84
N PRO A 100 -1.13 -4.15 1.72
CA PRO A 100 -1.38 -2.73 1.45
C PRO A 100 -0.63 -2.22 0.23
N LEU A 101 -1.30 -1.45 -0.64
CA LEU A 101 -0.67 -0.78 -1.77
C LEU A 101 0.13 0.44 -1.30
N LEU A 102 1.40 0.49 -1.67
CA LEU A 102 2.33 1.55 -1.32
C LEU A 102 2.34 2.63 -2.40
N GLY A 103 1.97 3.85 -1.99
CA GLY A 103 2.02 5.01 -2.87
C GLY A 103 3.40 5.69 -2.91
N PRO A 104 3.64 6.56 -3.91
CA PRO A 104 2.75 6.85 -5.05
C PRO A 104 2.73 5.70 -6.07
N GLY A 105 1.60 5.55 -6.79
CA GLY A 105 1.53 4.62 -7.93
C GLY A 105 2.44 5.07 -9.07
N ARG A 106 2.87 4.11 -9.90
CA ARG A 106 3.83 4.30 -11.00
C ARG A 106 3.18 3.91 -12.33
N THR A 107 3.55 4.57 -13.43
CA THR A 107 3.07 4.22 -14.77
C THR A 107 3.80 3.02 -15.39
N SER A 108 4.79 2.47 -14.69
CA SER A 108 5.53 1.27 -15.09
C SER A 108 5.90 0.40 -13.87
N PRO A 109 6.02 -0.92 -14.03
CA PRO A 109 6.49 -1.85 -12.99
C PRO A 109 7.88 -1.52 -12.46
#